data_AF-A0AAX4JL70-F1
#
_entry.id   AF-A0AAX4JL70-F1
#
_cell.length_a   1.000
_cell.length_b   1.000
_cell.length_c   1.000
_cell.angle_alpha   90.00
_cell.angle_beta   90.00
_cell.angle_gamma   90.00
#
_symmetry.space_group_name_H-M   'P 1'
#
loop_
_entity.id
_entity.type
_entity.pdbx_description
1 polymer ?
#
loop_
_entity_poly.entity_id
_entity_poly.type
_entity_poly.pdbx_seq_one_letter_code
_entity_poly.pdbx_strand_id
1 'polypeptide(L)'
;MLPSFCRLAILGLFAASSVVAKGAIGIKQGKVAVTSPDGLGDATYTLKEPTPLPSPIALSEGSTFKLSFSVIDTASGEGIYPQQAHLLFEDPKGDDVTLPVTVKTNGKAQITINTAKPHPALLFTHGKFHLTLLLSSLDSLQPLSYPLGELSLPQSILKPLPRKRHDLPPRQGEPAFQAQQELYHTFKDDPKTVGWTLSLIGIVITLAPWTVLFGLLRKISPSLNFQTPPVSSYVFLLVLGALEALIFVYWLRLKLYHLLPAFLGLSVIATYTGILALRELRARRLQAGGAP
;
A
#
# COMPACT_ATOMS: atom_id res chain seq x y z
N MET A 1 -88.37 6.57 -33.62
CA MET A 1 -88.11 5.12 -33.63
C MET A 1 -87.38 4.77 -32.33
N LEU A 2 -88.06 4.05 -31.42
CA LEU A 2 -87.45 3.29 -30.31
C LEU A 2 -86.46 2.25 -30.89
N PRO A 3 -85.42 1.76 -30.17
CA PRO A 3 -85.48 1.20 -28.80
C PRO A 3 -84.20 1.58 -27.98
N SER A 4 -83.82 1.09 -26.79
CA SER A 4 -84.12 -0.09 -25.98
C SER A 4 -83.50 0.16 -24.59
N PHE A 5 -84.23 -0.20 -23.54
CA PHE A 5 -83.75 -0.33 -22.16
C PHE A 5 -82.61 -1.38 -22.06
N CYS A 6 -81.65 -1.15 -21.16
CA CYS A 6 -81.03 -2.23 -20.40
C CYS A 6 -80.58 -1.75 -19.00
N ARG A 7 -81.02 -2.51 -18.00
CA ARG A 7 -80.89 -2.29 -16.56
C ARG A 7 -79.50 -2.74 -16.09
N LEU A 8 -78.97 -2.14 -15.00
CA LEU A 8 -78.75 -2.82 -13.72
C LEU A 8 -77.93 -1.97 -12.75
N ALA A 9 -78.50 -1.79 -11.56
CA ALA A 9 -77.89 -1.22 -10.37
C ALA A 9 -76.81 -2.14 -9.80
N ILE A 10 -75.72 -1.56 -9.26
CA ILE A 10 -75.00 -2.15 -8.12
C ILE A 10 -74.70 -1.02 -7.13
N LEU A 11 -75.23 -1.22 -5.93
CA LEU A 11 -75.23 -0.37 -4.77
C LEU A 11 -74.51 -1.16 -3.67
N GLY A 12 -73.55 -0.52 -2.99
CA GLY A 12 -73.02 -0.99 -1.70
C GLY A 12 -71.69 -1.75 -1.75
N LEU A 13 -70.66 -1.22 -1.08
CA LEU A 13 -70.37 -1.56 0.32
C LEU A 13 -69.24 -0.66 0.84
N PHE A 14 -69.59 0.35 1.65
CA PHE A 14 -68.61 1.05 2.50
C PHE A 14 -68.29 0.11 3.68
N ALA A 15 -67.16 -0.59 3.61
CA ALA A 15 -66.61 -1.31 4.74
C ALA A 15 -65.92 -0.29 5.66
N ALA A 16 -66.59 0.11 6.73
CA ALA A 16 -65.97 0.79 7.86
C ALA A 16 -65.06 -0.21 8.57
N SER A 17 -63.76 -0.15 8.29
CA SER A 17 -62.74 -0.83 9.08
C SER A 17 -62.65 -0.16 10.45
N SER A 18 -63.19 -0.83 11.47
CA SER A 18 -62.93 -0.51 12.87
C SER A 18 -61.44 -0.63 13.15
N VAL A 19 -60.77 0.50 13.29
CA VAL A 19 -59.41 0.55 13.83
C VAL A 19 -59.52 0.16 15.30
N VAL A 20 -59.27 -1.11 15.61
CA VAL A 20 -58.91 -1.52 16.96
C VAL A 20 -57.67 -0.73 17.31
N ALA A 21 -57.76 0.13 18.33
CA ALA A 21 -56.61 0.83 18.87
C ALA A 21 -55.64 -0.24 19.39
N LYS A 22 -54.64 -0.60 18.58
CA LYS A 22 -53.52 -1.45 19.00
C LYS A 22 -52.83 -0.72 20.17
N GLY A 23 -52.63 -1.39 21.30
CA GLY A 23 -51.88 -0.82 22.43
C GLY A 23 -50.49 -0.35 21.95
N ALA A 24 -49.95 0.71 22.54
CA ALA A 24 -48.63 1.22 22.14
C ALA A 24 -47.56 0.74 23.12
N ILE A 25 -46.37 0.42 22.60
CA ILE A 25 -45.21 0.13 23.44
C ILE A 25 -44.72 1.46 24.03
N GLY A 26 -44.61 1.54 25.34
CA GLY A 26 -44.07 2.69 26.05
C GLY A 26 -42.88 2.31 26.91
N ILE A 27 -42.19 3.33 27.43
CA ILE A 27 -41.05 3.13 28.33
C ILE A 27 -41.35 3.71 29.70
N LYS A 28 -41.17 2.88 30.75
CA LYS A 28 -41.15 3.33 32.15
C LYS A 28 -39.76 3.26 32.73
N GLN A 29 -39.47 4.20 33.63
CA GLN A 29 -38.20 4.26 34.40
C GLN A 29 -36.94 4.25 33.53
N GLY A 30 -36.97 4.90 32.36
CA GLY A 30 -35.79 5.08 31.54
C GLY A 30 -34.74 5.93 32.25
N LYS A 31 -33.51 5.41 32.34
CA LYS A 31 -32.37 6.10 32.94
C LYS A 31 -31.15 5.90 32.06
N VAL A 32 -30.46 7.01 31.79
CA VAL A 32 -29.15 7.03 31.16
C VAL A 32 -28.15 7.38 32.24
N ALA A 33 -27.22 6.49 32.53
CA ALA A 33 -26.12 6.72 33.43
C ALA A 33 -24.82 6.76 32.63
N VAL A 34 -24.05 7.83 32.81
CA VAL A 34 -22.68 7.96 32.33
C VAL A 34 -21.80 7.84 33.56
N THR A 35 -20.89 6.87 33.57
CA THR A 35 -19.90 6.71 34.64
C THR A 35 -18.52 6.93 34.08
N SER A 36 -17.80 7.89 34.64
CA SER A 36 -16.40 8.18 34.35
C SER A 36 -15.47 7.28 35.18
N PRO A 37 -14.26 6.96 34.70
CA PRO A 37 -13.30 6.15 35.47
C PRO A 37 -12.83 6.87 36.74
N ASP A 38 -12.79 8.21 36.72
CA ASP A 38 -12.34 9.04 37.84
C ASP A 38 -13.48 9.42 38.81
N GLY A 39 -14.73 9.04 38.51
CA GLY A 39 -15.94 9.35 39.29
C GLY A 39 -16.37 10.82 39.29
N LEU A 40 -15.59 11.71 38.67
CA LEU A 40 -15.83 13.16 38.62
C LEU A 40 -16.85 13.59 37.54
N GLY A 41 -17.12 12.74 36.55
CA GLY A 41 -18.02 13.01 35.41
C GLY A 41 -19.30 12.19 35.42
N ASP A 42 -19.69 11.65 36.57
CA ASP A 42 -20.85 10.76 36.66
C ASP A 42 -22.16 11.54 36.55
N ALA A 43 -22.95 11.24 35.52
CA ALA A 43 -24.22 11.90 35.26
C ALA A 43 -25.33 10.87 35.08
N THR A 44 -26.45 11.06 35.77
CA THR A 44 -27.66 10.24 35.58
C THR A 44 -28.80 11.11 35.08
N TYR A 45 -29.28 10.82 33.88
CA TYR A 45 -30.42 11.48 33.27
C TYR A 45 -31.64 10.56 33.29
N THR A 46 -32.75 11.05 33.84
CA THR A 46 -34.03 10.36 33.77
C THR A 46 -34.72 10.70 32.47
N LEU A 47 -35.09 9.67 31.70
CA LEU A 47 -35.82 9.82 30.45
C LEU A 47 -37.31 9.95 30.73
N LYS A 48 -37.94 10.95 30.12
CA LYS A 48 -39.40 11.12 30.09
C LYS A 48 -39.83 11.11 28.62
N GLU A 49 -40.59 10.09 28.24
CA GLU A 49 -41.22 10.04 26.92
C GLU A 49 -42.20 11.21 26.78
N PRO A 50 -42.25 11.95 25.64
CA PRO A 50 -41.49 11.80 24.40
C PRO A 50 -40.31 12.79 24.25
N THR A 51 -39.90 13.47 25.33
CA THR A 51 -38.89 14.55 25.24
C THR A 51 -37.46 14.00 25.19
N PRO A 52 -36.66 14.34 24.15
CA PRO A 52 -35.26 13.92 24.07
C PRO A 52 -34.41 14.58 25.16
N LEU A 53 -33.22 14.03 25.39
CA LEU A 53 -32.26 14.59 26.34
C LEU A 53 -31.84 16.01 25.91
N PRO A 54 -31.89 17.01 26.81
CA PRO A 54 -31.63 18.41 26.46
C PRO A 54 -30.15 18.75 26.27
N SER A 55 -29.23 17.89 26.70
CA SER A 55 -27.78 18.12 26.58
C SER A 55 -27.09 16.96 25.84
N PRO A 56 -26.18 17.25 24.90
CA PRO A 56 -25.39 16.22 24.23
C PRO A 56 -24.51 15.50 25.25
N ILE A 57 -24.47 14.16 25.18
CA ILE A 57 -23.68 13.33 26.08
C ILE A 57 -22.31 13.09 25.42
N ALA A 58 -21.27 13.71 25.98
CA ALA A 58 -19.90 13.46 25.58
C ALA A 58 -19.27 12.41 26.49
N LEU A 59 -18.84 11.30 25.90
CA LEU A 59 -18.13 10.23 26.63
C LEU A 59 -16.64 10.52 26.65
N SER A 60 -16.02 10.42 27.83
CA SER A 60 -14.56 10.49 28.00
C SER A 60 -13.93 9.12 27.75
N GLU A 61 -12.60 9.08 27.66
CA GLU A 61 -11.84 7.84 27.63
C GLU A 61 -12.12 7.02 28.91
N GLY A 62 -12.36 5.72 28.75
CA GLY A 62 -12.66 4.81 29.87
C GLY A 62 -14.06 4.93 30.48
N SER A 63 -14.88 5.92 30.09
CA SER A 63 -16.26 6.05 30.54
C SER A 63 -17.18 4.92 30.07
N THR A 64 -18.24 4.65 30.85
CA THR A 64 -19.30 3.71 30.48
C THR A 64 -20.63 4.43 30.34
N PHE A 65 -21.30 4.19 29.22
CA PHE A 65 -22.67 4.62 28.99
C PHE A 65 -23.60 3.45 29.24
N LYS A 66 -24.53 3.62 30.18
CA LYS A 66 -25.50 2.61 30.55
C LYS A 66 -26.91 3.17 30.38
N LEU A 67 -27.65 2.60 29.43
CA LEU A 67 -29.07 2.85 29.27
C LEU A 67 -29.83 1.69 29.93
N SER A 68 -30.71 2.01 30.86
CA SER A 68 -31.59 1.05 31.52
C SER A 68 -33.03 1.54 31.47
N PHE A 69 -33.96 0.68 31.07
CA PHE A 69 -35.37 1.04 30.97
C PHE A 69 -36.27 -0.19 31.18
N SER A 70 -37.56 0.03 31.40
CA SER A 70 -38.57 -1.03 31.39
C SER A 70 -39.56 -0.80 30.27
N VAL A 71 -39.75 -1.82 29.45
CA VAL A 71 -40.70 -1.85 28.34
C VAL A 71 -42.05 -2.24 28.89
N ILE A 72 -43.05 -1.40 28.62
CA ILE A 72 -44.41 -1.61 29.10
C ILE A 72 -45.42 -1.41 27.99
N ASP A 73 -46.59 -2.04 28.14
CA ASP A 73 -47.76 -1.63 27.37
C ASP A 73 -48.35 -0.35 27.95
N THR A 74 -48.61 0.64 27.12
CA THR A 74 -49.32 1.87 27.50
C THR A 74 -50.77 1.59 27.89
N ALA A 75 -51.40 0.56 27.34
CA ALA A 75 -52.78 0.20 27.63
C ALA A 75 -52.92 -0.61 28.93
N SER A 76 -52.11 -1.66 29.11
CA SER A 76 -52.19 -2.57 30.27
C SER A 76 -51.27 -2.17 31.44
N GLY A 77 -50.24 -1.36 31.19
CA GLY A 77 -49.22 -1.02 32.20
C GLY A 77 -48.29 -2.18 32.59
N GLU A 78 -48.49 -3.36 32.02
CA GLU A 78 -47.70 -4.58 32.27
C GLU A 78 -46.37 -4.57 31.50
N GLY A 79 -45.36 -5.23 32.07
CA GLY A 79 -44.04 -5.36 31.46
C GLY A 79 -44.05 -6.39 30.34
N ILE A 80 -43.68 -5.97 29.13
CA ILE A 80 -43.72 -6.81 27.94
C ILE A 80 -42.31 -7.08 27.43
N TYR A 81 -42.11 -8.29 26.89
CA TYR A 81 -40.91 -8.65 26.16
C TYR A 81 -41.05 -8.26 24.68
N PRO A 82 -40.34 -7.21 24.19
CA PRO A 82 -40.37 -6.85 22.78
C PRO A 82 -39.59 -7.87 21.96
N GLN A 83 -40.05 -8.12 20.73
CA GLN A 83 -39.37 -9.04 19.82
C GLN A 83 -38.13 -8.41 19.19
N GLN A 84 -38.15 -7.10 18.95
CA GLN A 84 -37.01 -6.32 18.48
C GLN A 84 -36.72 -5.18 19.45
N ALA A 85 -35.48 -5.10 19.90
CA ALA A 85 -34.99 -4.01 20.73
C ALA A 85 -33.58 -3.65 20.28
N HIS A 86 -33.46 -2.51 19.60
CA HIS A 86 -32.21 -2.04 19.03
C HIS A 86 -31.98 -0.58 19.39
N LEU A 87 -30.71 -0.25 19.57
CA LEU A 87 -30.25 1.12 19.70
C LEU A 87 -29.53 1.47 18.40
N LEU A 88 -30.12 2.38 17.64
CA LEU A 88 -29.58 2.89 16.39
C LEU A 88 -28.73 4.14 16.69
N PHE A 89 -27.53 4.13 16.13
CA PHE A 89 -26.55 5.21 16.16
C PHE A 89 -26.47 5.76 14.74
N GLU A 90 -27.10 6.90 14.51
CA GLU A 90 -27.09 7.56 13.20
C GLU A 90 -25.91 8.52 13.13
N ASP A 91 -25.02 8.32 12.16
CA ASP A 91 -23.88 9.23 11.92
C ASP A 91 -24.32 10.27 10.87
N PRO A 92 -24.15 11.59 11.10
CA PRO A 92 -24.49 12.61 10.09
C PRO A 92 -23.73 12.46 8.77
N LYS A 93 -22.68 11.62 8.72
CA LYS A 93 -21.89 11.33 7.52
C LYS A 93 -22.29 10.01 6.83
N GLY A 94 -23.28 9.29 7.35
CA GLY A 94 -23.94 8.16 6.68
C GLY A 94 -23.54 6.75 7.14
N ASP A 95 -22.63 6.63 8.11
CA ASP A 95 -22.24 5.33 8.68
C ASP A 95 -23.11 4.96 9.90
N ASP A 96 -24.31 4.46 9.64
CA ASP A 96 -25.26 4.08 10.69
C ASP A 96 -24.93 2.72 11.29
N VAL A 97 -25.03 2.62 12.62
CA VAL A 97 -24.74 1.39 13.37
C VAL A 97 -25.92 1.04 14.27
N THR A 98 -26.39 -0.21 14.23
CA THR A 98 -27.43 -0.71 15.15
C THR A 98 -26.84 -1.71 16.13
N LEU A 99 -27.08 -1.51 17.43
CA LEU A 99 -26.70 -2.48 18.47
C LEU A 99 -27.94 -3.09 19.13
N PRO A 100 -27.97 -4.41 19.36
CA PRO A 100 -29.06 -5.05 20.08
C PRO A 100 -29.05 -4.68 21.56
N VAL A 101 -30.24 -4.46 22.13
CA VAL A 101 -30.43 -4.21 23.56
C VAL A 101 -30.83 -5.50 24.25
N THR A 102 -30.16 -5.84 25.36
CA THR A 102 -30.56 -7.01 26.16
C THR A 102 -31.83 -6.72 26.95
N VAL A 103 -32.90 -7.45 26.66
CA VAL A 103 -34.19 -7.37 27.37
C VAL A 103 -34.47 -8.68 28.09
N LYS A 104 -34.95 -8.60 29.33
CA LYS A 104 -35.38 -9.76 30.14
C LYS A 104 -36.87 -10.03 29.95
N THR A 105 -37.31 -11.22 30.31
CA THR A 105 -38.72 -11.64 30.25
C THR A 105 -39.68 -10.73 31.03
N ASN A 106 -39.18 -10.00 32.03
CA ASN A 106 -39.96 -9.03 32.82
C ASN A 106 -40.02 -7.61 32.19
N GLY A 107 -39.61 -7.45 30.93
CA GLY A 107 -39.58 -6.17 30.23
C GLY A 107 -38.43 -5.24 30.64
N LYS A 108 -37.56 -5.61 31.60
CA LYS A 108 -36.40 -4.79 31.95
C LYS A 108 -35.30 -4.95 30.90
N ALA A 109 -34.84 -3.82 30.37
CA ALA A 109 -33.83 -3.73 29.34
C ALA A 109 -32.60 -2.96 29.84
N GLN A 110 -31.43 -3.40 29.39
CA GLN A 110 -30.18 -2.73 29.67
C GLN A 110 -29.24 -2.85 28.47
N ILE A 111 -28.52 -1.77 28.16
CA ILE A 111 -27.38 -1.78 27.24
C ILE A 111 -26.26 -0.96 27.86
N THR A 112 -25.03 -1.49 27.77
CA THR A 112 -23.82 -0.87 28.31
C THR A 112 -22.79 -0.75 27.21
N ILE A 113 -22.30 0.47 27.00
CA ILE A 113 -21.26 0.80 26.03
C ILE A 113 -20.06 1.26 26.84
N ASN A 114 -18.99 0.48 26.79
CA ASN A 114 -17.74 0.82 27.47
C ASN A 114 -16.78 1.42 26.45
N THR A 115 -16.31 2.63 26.69
CA THR A 115 -15.34 3.28 25.80
C THR A 115 -13.96 2.61 25.86
N ALA A 116 -13.58 1.98 26.99
CA ALA A 116 -12.35 1.19 27.06
C ALA A 116 -12.37 -0.08 26.17
N LYS A 117 -13.55 -0.63 25.91
CA LYS A 117 -13.77 -1.83 25.08
C LYS A 117 -15.05 -1.64 24.25
N PRO A 118 -15.03 -0.75 23.27
CA PRO A 118 -16.21 -0.42 22.49
C PRO A 118 -16.58 -1.59 21.58
N HIS A 119 -17.84 -1.64 21.16
CA HIS A 119 -18.27 -2.62 20.18
C HIS A 119 -17.52 -2.40 18.85
N PRO A 120 -17.04 -3.45 18.15
CA PRO A 120 -16.27 -3.30 16.92
C PRO A 120 -16.96 -2.47 15.84
N ALA A 121 -18.29 -2.50 15.80
CA ALA A 121 -19.09 -1.71 14.84
C ALA A 121 -18.98 -0.20 15.07
N LEU A 122 -18.75 0.26 16.30
CA LEU A 122 -18.63 1.69 16.62
C LEU A 122 -17.22 2.24 16.35
N LEU A 123 -16.22 1.39 16.17
CA LEU A 123 -14.82 1.81 16.04
C LEU A 123 -14.52 2.59 14.75
N PHE A 124 -15.28 2.35 13.69
CA PHE A 124 -14.98 2.84 12.35
C PHE A 124 -15.76 4.09 11.95
N THR A 125 -16.41 4.72 12.93
CA THR A 125 -17.35 5.83 12.75
C THR A 125 -16.69 7.18 13.00
N HIS A 126 -17.42 8.28 12.78
CA HIS A 126 -16.91 9.64 13.02
C HIS A 126 -17.09 10.14 14.47
N GLY A 127 -17.71 9.32 15.33
CA GLY A 127 -17.79 9.56 16.77
C GLY A 127 -18.81 10.61 17.22
N LYS A 128 -19.73 11.05 16.35
CA LYS A 128 -20.91 11.84 16.73
C LYS A 128 -22.15 11.12 16.22
N PHE A 129 -23.10 10.87 17.10
CA PHE A 129 -24.27 10.07 16.76
C PHE A 129 -25.55 10.69 17.29
N HIS A 130 -26.63 10.56 16.51
CA HIS A 130 -27.98 10.64 17.04
C HIS A 130 -28.40 9.25 17.51
N LEU A 131 -28.79 9.15 18.77
CA LEU A 131 -29.24 7.89 19.37
C LEU A 131 -30.76 7.77 19.25
N THR A 132 -31.22 6.73 18.59
CA THR A 132 -32.64 6.39 18.48
C THR A 132 -32.86 4.98 19.03
N LEU A 133 -33.79 4.86 19.98
CA LEU A 133 -34.21 3.58 20.54
C LEU A 133 -35.38 3.06 19.73
N LEU A 134 -35.22 1.87 19.15
CA LEU A 134 -36.21 1.20 18.32
C LEU A 134 -36.72 -0.03 19.06
N LEU A 135 -38.01 -0.02 19.40
CA LEU A 135 -38.72 -1.16 19.99
C LEU A 135 -39.86 -1.58 19.09
N SER A 136 -39.98 -2.88 18.83
CA SER A 136 -41.05 -3.42 17.99
C SER A 136 -41.51 -4.80 18.48
N SER A 137 -42.79 -5.09 18.20
CA SER A 137 -43.46 -6.38 18.41
C SER A 137 -44.21 -6.72 17.12
N LEU A 138 -44.23 -8.00 16.72
CA LEU A 138 -44.68 -8.45 15.39
C LEU A 138 -46.02 -7.88 14.94
N ASP A 139 -47.01 -7.83 15.84
CA ASP A 139 -48.36 -7.42 15.45
C ASP A 139 -49.29 -6.97 16.60
N SER A 140 -48.89 -7.20 17.85
CA SER A 140 -49.74 -6.95 19.02
C SER A 140 -49.79 -5.47 19.43
N LEU A 141 -48.73 -4.70 19.15
CA LEU A 141 -48.55 -3.36 19.70
C LEU A 141 -47.93 -2.42 18.67
N GLN A 142 -48.22 -1.12 18.77
CA GLN A 142 -47.57 -0.10 17.95
C GLN A 142 -46.07 0.00 18.31
N PRO A 143 -45.16 -0.02 17.33
CA PRO A 143 -43.73 0.08 17.56
C PRO A 143 -43.35 1.48 18.06
N LEU A 144 -42.28 1.56 18.84
CA LEU A 144 -41.78 2.80 19.42
C LEU A 144 -40.43 3.17 18.81
N SER A 145 -40.36 4.36 18.22
CA SER A 145 -39.12 5.02 17.80
C SER A 145 -38.87 6.23 18.68
N TYR A 146 -37.98 6.09 19.66
CA TYR A 146 -37.74 7.13 20.65
C TYR A 146 -36.34 7.76 20.49
N PRO A 147 -36.24 9.04 20.08
CA PRO A 147 -34.96 9.73 19.99
C PRO A 147 -34.45 10.06 21.41
N LEU A 148 -33.32 9.47 21.78
CA LEU A 148 -32.71 9.66 23.09
C LEU A 148 -31.94 10.98 23.15
N GLY A 149 -31.18 11.31 22.10
CA GLY A 149 -30.37 12.54 22.02
C GLY A 149 -29.06 12.31 21.29
N GLU A 150 -28.11 13.23 21.44
CA GLU A 150 -26.80 13.16 20.81
C GLU A 150 -25.75 12.51 21.73
N LEU A 151 -24.95 11.60 21.18
CA LEU A 151 -23.83 10.95 21.84
C LEU A 151 -22.55 11.21 21.06
N SER A 152 -21.51 11.71 21.71
CA SER A 152 -20.18 11.81 21.11
C SER A 152 -19.18 10.88 21.78
N LEU A 153 -18.52 10.03 20.98
CA LEU A 153 -17.39 9.21 21.38
C LEU A 153 -16.08 10.01 21.27
N PRO A 154 -15.10 9.75 22.15
CA PRO A 154 -13.82 10.42 22.07
C PRO A 154 -13.01 9.88 20.88
N GLN A 155 -12.34 10.79 20.18
CA GLN A 155 -11.63 10.50 18.92
C GLN A 155 -10.49 9.50 19.09
N SER A 156 -9.92 9.37 20.29
CA SER A 156 -8.84 8.43 20.61
C SER A 156 -9.23 6.95 20.46
N ILE A 157 -10.53 6.65 20.50
CA ILE A 157 -11.06 5.29 20.38
C ILE A 157 -11.40 4.95 18.93
N LEU A 158 -11.70 5.97 18.14
CA LEU A 158 -12.05 5.81 16.75
C LEU A 158 -10.81 5.33 15.99
N LYS A 159 -10.97 4.25 15.25
CA LYS A 159 -9.92 3.73 14.39
C LYS A 159 -10.17 4.29 13.00
N PRO A 160 -9.10 4.74 12.30
CA PRO A 160 -9.24 5.08 10.90
C PRO A 160 -9.81 3.85 10.17
N LEU A 161 -10.78 4.09 9.30
CA LEU A 161 -11.38 3.04 8.50
C LEU A 161 -10.24 2.26 7.82
N PRO A 162 -10.10 0.95 8.08
CA PRO A 162 -8.92 0.22 7.69
C PRO A 162 -8.84 0.20 6.16
N ARG A 163 -7.83 0.87 5.61
CA ARG A 163 -7.45 0.75 4.20
C ARG A 163 -7.06 -0.69 3.96
N LYS A 164 -7.85 -1.40 3.17
CA LYS A 164 -7.36 -2.59 2.49
C LYS A 164 -6.72 -2.10 1.19
N ARG A 165 -5.43 -2.41 1.03
CA ARG A 165 -4.63 -2.42 -0.22
C ARG A 165 -5.26 -1.82 -1.48
N HIS A 166 -4.44 -1.06 -2.21
CA HIS A 166 -4.65 -0.65 -3.61
C HIS A 166 -5.12 -1.79 -4.55
N ASP A 167 -4.83 -3.04 -4.20
CA ASP A 167 -5.19 -4.24 -4.98
C ASP A 167 -6.66 -4.69 -4.80
N LEU A 168 -7.47 -4.04 -3.97
CA LEU A 168 -8.87 -4.46 -3.74
C LEU A 168 -9.89 -3.71 -4.63
N PRO A 169 -10.94 -4.41 -5.08
CA PRO A 169 -11.99 -3.79 -5.89
C PRO A 169 -12.76 -2.69 -5.12
N PRO A 170 -13.26 -1.65 -5.83
CA PRO A 170 -13.95 -0.52 -5.21
C PRO A 170 -15.23 -0.94 -4.48
N ARG A 171 -15.53 -0.28 -3.36
CA ARG A 171 -16.71 -0.58 -2.53
C ARG A 171 -17.96 0.12 -3.07
N GLN A 172 -19.13 -0.45 -2.78
CA GLN A 172 -20.41 0.20 -3.07
C GLN A 172 -20.54 1.50 -2.26
N GLY A 173 -20.71 2.62 -2.96
CA GLY A 173 -20.76 3.98 -2.42
C GLY A 173 -19.59 4.87 -2.85
N GLU A 174 -18.42 4.30 -3.10
CA GLU A 174 -17.39 4.95 -3.91
C GLU A 174 -17.79 4.85 -5.38
N PRO A 175 -17.62 5.89 -6.21
CA PRO A 175 -17.79 5.70 -7.64
C PRO A 175 -16.84 4.58 -8.06
N ALA A 176 -17.40 3.46 -8.52
CA ALA A 176 -16.63 2.31 -9.01
C ALA A 176 -15.64 2.72 -10.11
N PHE A 177 -15.89 3.87 -10.73
CA PHE A 177 -15.06 4.53 -11.72
C PHE A 177 -14.37 5.75 -11.11
N GLN A 178 -13.16 5.55 -10.59
CA GLN A 178 -12.23 6.63 -10.29
C GLN A 178 -10.97 6.42 -11.13
N ALA A 179 -10.38 7.51 -11.59
CA ALA A 179 -9.07 7.45 -12.21
C ALA A 179 -8.08 6.85 -11.20
N GLN A 180 -7.43 5.76 -11.57
CA GLN A 180 -6.38 5.17 -10.74
C GLN A 180 -5.17 6.11 -10.72
N GLN A 181 -4.41 6.06 -9.62
CA GLN A 181 -3.16 6.79 -9.53
C GLN A 181 -2.19 6.30 -10.61
N GLU A 182 -1.58 7.23 -11.34
CA GLU A 182 -0.55 6.91 -12.32
C GLU A 182 0.67 6.28 -11.65
N LEU A 183 1.15 5.17 -12.22
CA LEU A 183 2.35 4.47 -11.76
C LEU A 183 3.52 4.84 -12.67
N TYR A 184 4.62 5.32 -12.07
CA TYR A 184 5.85 5.62 -12.79
C TYR A 184 6.91 4.56 -12.51
N HIS A 185 7.62 4.12 -13.55
CA HIS A 185 8.77 3.23 -13.40
C HIS A 185 9.99 4.04 -12.92
N THR A 186 10.45 3.78 -11.69
CA THR A 186 11.69 4.37 -11.18
C THR A 186 12.88 3.59 -11.74
N PHE A 187 13.62 4.20 -12.66
CA PHE A 187 14.87 3.62 -13.17
C PHE A 187 15.96 3.66 -12.11
N LYS A 188 16.93 2.76 -12.25
CA LYS A 188 18.13 2.75 -11.42
C LYS A 188 18.99 3.97 -11.75
N ASP A 189 19.46 4.66 -10.72
CA ASP A 189 20.41 5.77 -10.88
C ASP A 189 21.70 5.30 -11.55
N ASP A 190 22.25 6.16 -12.42
CA ASP A 190 23.54 5.91 -13.06
C ASP A 190 24.66 5.85 -12.02
N PRO A 191 25.65 4.94 -12.19
CA PRO A 191 26.78 4.84 -11.28
C PRO A 191 27.60 6.12 -11.31
N LYS A 192 28.03 6.60 -10.13
CA LYS A 192 28.87 7.78 -10.00
C LYS A 192 30.25 7.54 -10.65
N THR A 193 30.61 8.38 -11.61
CA THR A 193 31.93 8.35 -12.27
C THR A 193 32.90 9.32 -11.60
N VAL A 194 34.21 9.06 -11.71
CA VAL A 194 35.27 9.97 -11.24
C VAL A 194 35.41 11.19 -12.16
N GLY A 195 35.86 12.32 -11.60
CA GLY A 195 36.15 13.52 -12.38
C GLY A 195 37.32 13.32 -13.35
N TRP A 196 37.30 14.05 -14.47
CA TRP A 196 38.31 13.94 -15.54
C TRP A 196 39.75 14.19 -15.05
N THR A 197 39.93 15.12 -14.12
CA THR A 197 41.24 15.43 -13.52
C THR A 197 41.84 14.23 -12.78
N LEU A 198 41.02 13.52 -11.99
CA LEU A 198 41.45 12.35 -11.24
C LEU A 198 41.78 11.18 -12.16
N SER A 199 41.00 11.00 -13.23
CA SER A 199 41.28 10.01 -14.26
C SER A 199 42.62 10.29 -14.98
N LEU A 200 42.88 11.56 -15.32
CA LEU A 200 44.14 11.97 -15.95
C LEU A 200 45.35 11.72 -15.06
N ILE A 201 45.25 12.04 -13.76
CA ILE A 201 46.31 11.74 -12.79
C ILE A 201 46.58 10.24 -12.73
N GLY A 202 45.52 9.41 -12.71
CA GLY A 202 45.64 7.96 -12.78
C GLY A 202 46.43 7.50 -14.00
N ILE A 203 46.12 8.02 -15.19
CA ILE A 203 46.84 7.70 -16.44
C ILE A 203 48.32 8.06 -16.33
N VAL A 204 48.65 9.25 -15.83
CA VAL A 204 50.04 9.69 -15.67
C VAL A 204 50.81 8.77 -14.72
N ILE A 205 50.20 8.39 -13.59
CA ILE A 205 50.81 7.48 -12.62
C ILE A 205 51.03 6.09 -13.24
N THR A 206 50.05 5.56 -13.98
CA THR A 206 50.18 4.26 -14.66
C THR A 206 51.25 4.27 -15.76
N LEU A 207 51.44 5.39 -16.45
CA LEU A 207 52.46 5.53 -17.49
C LEU A 207 53.86 5.87 -16.93
N ALA A 208 53.97 6.36 -15.70
CA ALA A 208 55.24 6.80 -15.11
C ALA A 208 56.34 5.72 -15.13
N PRO A 209 56.09 4.44 -14.78
CA PRO A 209 57.13 3.40 -14.84
C PRO A 209 57.71 3.20 -16.24
N TRP A 210 56.88 3.31 -17.28
CA TRP A 210 57.34 3.21 -18.67
C TRP A 210 58.26 4.37 -19.04
N THR A 211 57.92 5.60 -18.62
CA THR A 211 58.79 6.77 -18.87
C THR A 211 60.15 6.64 -18.18
N VAL A 212 60.16 6.10 -16.96
CA VAL A 212 61.38 5.81 -16.21
C VAL A 212 62.19 4.72 -16.92
N LEU A 213 61.56 3.63 -17.35
CA LEU A 213 62.20 2.55 -18.11
C LEU A 213 62.90 3.09 -19.37
N PHE A 214 62.21 3.89 -20.18
CA PHE A 214 62.81 4.51 -21.37
C PHE A 214 63.94 5.48 -21.02
N GLY A 215 63.83 6.22 -19.92
CA GLY A 215 64.88 7.10 -19.42
C GLY A 215 66.15 6.35 -19.01
N LEU A 216 66.00 5.23 -18.29
CA LEU A 216 67.12 4.35 -17.92
C LEU A 216 67.72 3.66 -19.16
N LEU A 217 66.86 3.20 -20.07
CA LEU A 217 67.31 2.54 -21.29
C LEU A 217 68.17 3.48 -22.16
N ARG A 218 67.83 4.77 -22.22
CA ARG A 218 68.67 5.80 -22.89
C ARG A 218 70.04 5.99 -22.25
N LYS A 219 70.17 5.80 -20.93
CA LYS A 219 71.46 5.87 -20.24
C LYS A 219 72.32 4.62 -20.47
N ILE A 220 71.67 3.47 -20.66
CA ILE A 220 72.34 2.18 -20.90
C ILE A 220 72.62 1.96 -22.39
N SER A 221 71.82 2.52 -23.30
CA SER A 221 72.00 2.34 -24.74
C SER A 221 73.41 2.68 -25.28
N PRO A 222 74.14 3.72 -24.82
CA PRO A 222 75.49 3.96 -25.33
C PRO A 222 76.52 2.91 -24.90
N SER A 223 76.27 2.11 -23.86
CA SER A 223 77.15 1.00 -23.47
C SER A 223 76.81 -0.32 -24.17
N LEU A 224 75.69 -0.36 -24.92
CA LEU A 224 75.30 -1.51 -25.73
C LEU A 224 75.87 -1.36 -27.14
N ASN A 225 76.78 -2.25 -27.52
CA ASN A 225 77.27 -2.35 -28.90
C ASN A 225 76.19 -2.94 -29.80
N PHE A 226 75.31 -2.10 -30.36
CA PHE A 226 74.30 -2.52 -31.32
C PHE A 226 74.96 -2.89 -32.65
N GLN A 227 75.14 -4.19 -32.90
CA GLN A 227 75.48 -4.69 -34.23
C GLN A 227 74.26 -4.54 -35.15
N THR A 228 74.50 -4.19 -36.41
CA THR A 228 73.43 -4.05 -37.41
C THR A 228 72.71 -5.39 -37.57
N PRO A 229 71.40 -5.46 -37.25
CA PRO A 229 70.68 -6.73 -37.30
C PRO A 229 70.51 -7.16 -38.77
N PRO A 230 70.41 -8.49 -39.02
CA PRO A 230 70.17 -9.01 -40.34
C PRO A 230 68.80 -8.61 -40.89
N VAL A 231 68.65 -8.64 -42.21
CA VAL A 231 67.38 -8.32 -42.90
C VAL A 231 66.26 -9.23 -42.42
N SER A 232 66.55 -10.50 -42.11
CA SER A 232 65.60 -11.46 -41.54
C SER A 232 64.99 -10.99 -40.21
N SER A 233 65.77 -10.34 -39.35
CA SER A 233 65.29 -9.80 -38.08
C SER A 233 64.35 -8.60 -38.25
N TYR A 234 64.59 -7.73 -39.23
CA TYR A 234 63.66 -6.63 -39.53
C TYR A 234 62.31 -7.16 -40.05
N VAL A 235 62.34 -8.18 -40.91
CA VAL A 235 61.12 -8.84 -41.41
C VAL A 235 60.35 -9.49 -40.25
N PHE A 236 61.05 -10.20 -39.35
CA PHE A 236 60.42 -10.77 -38.16
C PHE A 236 59.80 -9.71 -37.23
N LEU A 237 60.51 -8.61 -36.96
CA LEU A 237 59.99 -7.49 -36.15
C LEU A 237 58.79 -6.80 -36.80
N LEU A 238 58.78 -6.67 -38.14
CA LEU A 238 57.64 -6.13 -38.87
C LEU A 238 56.42 -7.03 -38.70
N VAL A 239 56.58 -8.35 -38.86
CA VAL A 239 55.47 -9.31 -38.65
C VAL A 239 54.99 -9.27 -37.20
N LEU A 240 55.88 -9.13 -36.22
CA LEU A 240 55.52 -8.99 -34.81
C LEU A 240 54.77 -7.67 -34.55
N GLY A 241 55.19 -6.57 -35.16
CA GLY A 241 54.47 -5.30 -35.12
C GLY A 241 53.10 -5.36 -35.80
N ALA A 242 52.97 -6.10 -36.90
CA ALA A 242 51.69 -6.35 -37.57
C ALA A 242 50.74 -7.17 -36.69
N LEU A 243 51.27 -8.13 -35.91
CA LEU A 243 50.51 -8.92 -34.95
C LEU A 243 49.98 -8.03 -33.80
N GLU A 244 50.82 -7.16 -33.25
CA GLU A 244 50.41 -6.20 -32.21
C GLU A 244 49.39 -5.19 -32.74
N ALA A 245 49.61 -4.67 -33.95
CA ALA A 245 48.66 -3.79 -34.62
C ALA A 245 47.31 -4.48 -34.85
N LEU A 246 47.31 -5.77 -35.21
CA LEU A 246 46.09 -6.55 -35.35
C LEU A 246 45.34 -6.69 -34.02
N ILE A 247 46.05 -6.92 -32.90
CA ILE A 247 45.46 -6.93 -31.54
C ILE A 247 44.88 -5.56 -31.20
N PHE A 248 45.58 -4.48 -31.52
CA PHE A 248 45.11 -3.11 -31.28
C PHE A 248 43.85 -2.77 -32.09
N VAL A 249 43.82 -3.12 -33.38
CA VAL A 249 42.62 -2.95 -34.21
C VAL A 249 41.46 -3.82 -33.71
N TYR A 250 41.76 -4.98 -33.13
CA TYR A 250 40.76 -5.80 -32.47
C TYR A 250 40.15 -5.11 -31.24
N TRP A 251 40.98 -4.54 -30.39
CA TRP A 251 40.49 -3.76 -29.25
C TRP A 251 39.59 -2.58 -29.68
N LEU A 252 39.88 -1.95 -30.82
CA LEU A 252 39.08 -0.84 -31.33
C LEU A 252 37.74 -1.28 -31.95
N ARG A 253 37.75 -2.25 -32.89
CA ARG A 253 36.59 -2.49 -33.78
C ARG A 253 36.41 -3.91 -34.32
N LEU A 254 37.42 -4.79 -34.34
CA LEU A 254 37.24 -6.12 -34.96
C LEU A 254 36.42 -7.07 -34.07
N LYS A 255 35.59 -7.89 -34.70
CA LYS A 255 34.93 -9.03 -34.06
C LYS A 255 35.86 -10.24 -34.01
N LEU A 256 35.68 -11.08 -33.00
CA LEU A 256 36.56 -12.23 -32.72
C LEU A 256 36.76 -13.18 -33.91
N TYR A 257 35.70 -13.46 -34.68
CA TYR A 257 35.78 -14.40 -35.82
C TYR A 257 36.52 -13.85 -37.03
N HIS A 258 36.74 -12.53 -37.12
CA HIS A 258 37.63 -11.95 -38.14
C HIS A 258 39.09 -11.90 -37.65
N LEU A 259 39.28 -11.68 -36.35
CA LEU A 259 40.62 -11.72 -35.74
C LEU A 259 41.22 -13.12 -35.85
N LEU A 260 40.47 -14.16 -35.49
CA LEU A 260 41.02 -15.50 -35.29
C LEU A 260 41.72 -16.08 -36.53
N PRO A 261 41.13 -16.05 -37.75
CA PRO A 261 41.82 -16.55 -38.95
C PRO A 261 43.03 -15.69 -39.33
N ALA A 262 42.91 -14.36 -39.22
CA ALA A 262 44.00 -13.43 -39.54
C ALA A 262 45.18 -13.60 -38.57
N PHE A 263 44.89 -13.73 -37.28
CA PHE A 263 45.88 -13.95 -36.22
C PHE A 263 46.58 -15.29 -36.37
N LEU A 264 45.85 -16.36 -36.68
CA LEU A 264 46.44 -17.67 -36.95
C LEU A 264 47.37 -17.63 -38.16
N GLY A 265 46.92 -17.05 -39.28
CA GLY A 265 47.75 -16.92 -40.48
C GLY A 265 49.02 -16.11 -40.21
N LEU A 266 48.89 -14.97 -39.53
CA LEU A 266 50.02 -14.10 -39.21
C LEU A 266 50.97 -14.73 -38.17
N SER A 267 50.44 -15.57 -37.26
CA SER A 267 51.24 -16.35 -36.31
C SER A 267 52.09 -17.41 -37.01
N VAL A 268 51.54 -18.12 -38.01
CA VAL A 268 52.34 -19.07 -38.82
C VAL A 268 53.47 -18.34 -39.54
N ILE A 269 53.18 -17.19 -40.15
CA ILE A 269 54.20 -16.36 -40.81
C ILE A 269 55.24 -15.87 -39.80
N ALA A 270 54.83 -15.46 -38.60
CA ALA A 270 55.72 -15.03 -37.52
C ALA A 270 56.65 -16.17 -37.06
N THR A 271 56.14 -17.40 -36.92
CA THR A 271 56.97 -18.55 -36.54
C THR A 271 58.02 -18.87 -37.59
N TYR A 272 57.66 -18.85 -38.88
CA TYR A 272 58.60 -19.12 -39.96
C TYR A 272 59.69 -18.05 -40.05
N THR A 273 59.29 -16.78 -40.07
CA THR A 273 60.23 -15.64 -40.10
C THR A 273 61.11 -15.59 -38.85
N GLY A 274 60.56 -15.94 -37.69
CA GLY A 274 61.30 -16.04 -36.43
C GLY A 274 62.37 -17.14 -36.44
N ILE A 275 62.05 -18.34 -36.96
CA ILE A 275 63.04 -19.42 -37.10
C ILE A 275 64.20 -18.98 -38.01
N LEU A 276 63.90 -18.31 -39.12
CA LEU A 276 64.94 -17.80 -40.04
C LEU A 276 65.80 -16.72 -39.37
N ALA A 277 65.19 -15.75 -38.70
CA ALA A 277 65.90 -14.67 -38.00
C ALA A 277 66.81 -15.21 -36.89
N LEU A 278 66.31 -16.13 -36.05
CA LEU A 278 67.09 -16.74 -34.98
C LEU A 278 68.25 -17.60 -35.50
N ARG A 279 68.06 -18.32 -36.62
CA ARG A 279 69.13 -19.10 -37.26
C ARG A 279 70.24 -18.20 -37.78
N GLU A 280 69.90 -17.09 -38.43
CA GLU A 280 70.90 -16.16 -38.95
C GLU A 280 71.65 -15.43 -37.82
N LEU A 281 70.95 -15.00 -36.77
CA LEU A 281 71.57 -14.43 -35.58
C LEU A 281 72.52 -15.43 -34.89
N ARG A 282 72.13 -16.71 -34.79
CA ARG A 282 73.00 -17.76 -34.26
C ARG A 282 74.24 -17.95 -35.13
N ALA A 283 74.09 -18.00 -36.46
CA ALA A 283 75.23 -18.13 -37.37
C ALA A 283 76.22 -16.97 -37.22
N ARG A 284 75.73 -15.72 -37.13
CA ARG A 284 76.57 -14.54 -36.90
C ARG A 284 77.26 -14.56 -35.53
N ARG A 285 76.57 -15.02 -34.48
CA ARG A 285 77.16 -15.18 -33.13
C ARG A 285 78.31 -16.19 -33.15
N LEU A 286 78.14 -17.33 -33.84
CA LEU A 286 79.17 -18.36 -33.97
C LEU A 286 80.37 -17.85 -34.78
N GLN A 287 80.13 -17.09 -35.85
CA GLN A 287 81.19 -16.45 -36.64
C GLN A 287 81.96 -15.38 -35.84
N ALA A 288 81.30 -14.70 -34.90
CA ALA A 288 81.91 -13.74 -34.00
C ALA A 288 82.65 -14.38 -32.80
N GLY A 289 82.80 -15.71 -32.76
CA GLY A 289 83.52 -16.43 -31.71
C GLY A 289 82.72 -16.70 -30.44
N GLY A 290 81.39 -16.58 -30.48
CA GLY A 290 80.53 -16.94 -29.36
C GLY A 290 80.40 -18.45 -29.15
N ALA A 291 80.24 -18.88 -27.89
CA ALA A 291 80.04 -20.29 -27.53
C ALA A 291 78.79 -20.93 -28.20
N PRO A 292 78.78 -22.26 -28.43
CA PRO A 292 77.73 -22.98 -29.17
C PRO A 292 76.31 -22.88 -28.60
#